data_AF-A0A5D4TB48-F1
#
_entry.id   AF-A0A5D4TB48-F1
#
_cell.length_a   1.000
_cell.length_b   1.000
_cell.length_c   1.000
_cell.angle_alpha   90.00
_cell.angle_beta   90.00
_cell.angle_gamma   90.00
#
_symmetry.space_group_name_H-M   'P 1'
#
loop_
_entity.id
_entity.type
_entity.pdbx_description
1 polymer ?
#
loop_
_entity_poly.entity_id
_entity_poly.type
_entity_poly.pdbx_seq_one_letter_code
_entity_poly.pdbx_strand_id
1 'polypeptide(L)'
;MQKNIPIKNQMNGVFIHVANLQKSAEWYTNLLGVEVDLDTVESPVYNIPLKGTTSLTLDDHKFDPTFKHEPSSAPLFNFYSPDIDEAYQFIQNKGIEVVREIERVGDTAWFNIKDPDGNVVMICNC
;
A
#
# COMPACT_ATOMS: atom_id res chain seq x y z
N MET A 1 -13.63 36.35 11.09
CA MET A 1 -14.51 35.18 11.24
C MET A 1 -13.76 33.98 10.70
N GLN A 2 -13.52 32.96 11.53
CA GLN A 2 -12.81 31.76 11.08
C GLN A 2 -13.75 31.00 10.12
N LYS A 3 -13.32 30.79 8.88
CA LYS A 3 -14.13 30.12 7.85
C LYS A 3 -14.31 28.66 8.31
N ASN A 4 -15.54 28.22 8.57
CA ASN A 4 -15.82 26.81 8.86
C ASN A 4 -15.56 26.01 7.58
N ILE A 5 -14.39 25.38 7.50
CA ILE A 5 -14.05 24.46 6.41
C ILE A 5 -14.60 23.08 6.79
N PRO A 6 -15.58 22.52 6.04
CA PRO A 6 -16.22 21.24 6.37
C PRO A 6 -15.38 20.01 5.95
N ILE A 7 -14.12 20.22 5.54
CA ILE A 7 -13.16 19.18 5.19
C ILE A 7 -11.92 19.43 6.05
N LYS A 8 -11.54 18.44 6.86
CA LYS A 8 -10.37 18.54 7.74
C LYS A 8 -9.09 18.32 6.93
N ASN A 9 -8.03 19.02 7.29
CA ASN A 9 -6.69 18.81 6.74
C ASN A 9 -6.07 17.54 7.32
N GLN A 10 -6.63 16.38 6.96
CA GLN A 10 -6.23 15.07 7.44
C GLN A 10 -6.64 14.00 6.42
N MET A 11 -5.71 13.11 6.09
CA MET A 11 -6.00 11.92 5.29
C MET A 11 -6.48 10.79 6.21
N ASN A 12 -7.65 10.23 5.94
CA ASN A 12 -8.23 9.17 6.75
C ASN A 12 -7.81 7.77 6.26
N GLY A 13 -7.74 7.55 4.96
CA GLY A 13 -7.38 6.25 4.40
C GLY A 13 -7.10 6.29 2.92
N VAL A 14 -6.40 5.26 2.46
CA VAL A 14 -6.11 4.95 1.06
C VAL A 14 -6.81 3.66 0.69
N PHE A 15 -7.45 3.61 -0.47
CA PHE A 15 -8.10 2.42 -1.00
C PHE A 15 -7.25 1.86 -2.15
N ILE A 16 -6.99 0.56 -2.13
CA ILE A 16 -6.26 -0.16 -3.17
C ILE A 16 -7.15 -1.25 -3.74
N HIS A 17 -7.25 -1.27 -5.06
CA HIS A 17 -8.07 -2.23 -5.78
C HIS A 17 -7.28 -3.50 -6.05
N VAL A 18 -7.89 -4.63 -5.71
CA VAL A 18 -7.25 -5.95 -5.77
C VAL A 18 -8.17 -6.97 -6.38
N ALA A 19 -7.64 -7.97 -7.09
CA ALA A 19 -8.47 -9.02 -7.69
C ALA A 19 -8.84 -10.13 -6.70
N ASN A 20 -8.08 -10.28 -5.61
CA ASN A 20 -8.32 -11.30 -4.60
C ASN A 20 -7.96 -10.80 -3.20
N LEU A 21 -8.97 -10.56 -2.38
CA LEU A 21 -8.81 -9.93 -1.06
C LEU A 21 -7.89 -10.71 -0.12
N GLN A 22 -8.05 -12.04 -0.03
CA GLN A 22 -7.23 -12.89 0.85
C GLN A 22 -5.77 -12.92 0.43
N LYS A 23 -5.49 -13.10 -0.88
CA LYS A 23 -4.12 -13.10 -1.40
C LYS A 23 -3.43 -11.75 -1.18
N SER A 24 -4.14 -10.66 -1.40
CA SER A 24 -3.56 -9.33 -1.22
C SER A 24 -3.40 -8.98 0.26
N ALA A 25 -4.33 -9.40 1.13
CA ALA A 25 -4.18 -9.28 2.58
C ALA A 25 -2.95 -10.04 3.10
N GLU A 26 -2.76 -11.30 2.67
CA GLU A 26 -1.56 -12.08 2.98
C GLU A 26 -0.29 -11.39 2.48
N TRP A 27 -0.29 -10.89 1.24
CA TRP A 27 0.88 -10.23 0.67
C TRP A 27 1.29 -8.96 1.44
N TYR A 28 0.34 -8.05 1.70
CA TYR A 28 0.61 -6.81 2.41
C TYR A 28 1.02 -7.04 3.87
N THR A 29 0.38 -7.99 4.55
CA THR A 29 0.74 -8.31 5.95
C THR A 29 2.10 -8.99 6.05
N ASN A 30 2.45 -9.88 5.11
CA ASN A 30 3.79 -10.49 5.01
C ASN A 30 4.88 -9.45 4.71
N LEU A 31 4.60 -8.49 3.82
CA LEU A 31 5.51 -7.37 3.54
C LEU A 31 5.81 -6.56 4.83
N LEU A 32 4.79 -6.32 5.64
CA LEU A 32 4.87 -5.48 6.85
C LEU A 32 5.25 -6.26 8.12
N GLY A 33 5.42 -7.58 8.04
CA GLY A 33 5.70 -8.43 9.19
C GLY A 33 4.56 -8.44 10.22
N VAL A 34 3.32 -8.33 9.76
CA VAL A 34 2.12 -8.40 10.61
C VAL A 34 1.43 -9.74 10.41
N GLU A 35 0.90 -10.31 11.49
CA GLU A 35 0.09 -11.52 11.40
C GLU A 35 -1.32 -11.18 10.89
N VAL A 36 -1.88 -12.08 10.08
CA VAL A 36 -3.25 -11.98 9.58
C VAL A 36 -3.96 -13.32 9.78
N ASP A 37 -5.19 -13.25 10.28
CA ASP A 37 -6.12 -14.38 10.24
C ASP A 37 -6.93 -14.28 8.95
N LEU A 38 -6.55 -15.09 7.94
CA LEU A 38 -7.19 -15.05 6.62
C LEU A 38 -8.66 -15.47 6.65
N ASP A 39 -9.10 -16.21 7.69
CA ASP A 39 -10.50 -16.58 7.87
C ASP A 39 -11.37 -15.36 8.24
N THR A 40 -10.75 -14.27 8.71
CA THR A 40 -11.42 -12.99 9.00
C THR A 40 -11.45 -12.03 7.80
N VAL A 41 -10.78 -12.38 6.70
CA VAL A 41 -10.73 -11.56 5.49
C VAL A 41 -11.94 -11.86 4.61
N GLU A 42 -12.90 -10.94 4.60
CA GLU A 42 -14.16 -11.09 3.88
C GLU A 42 -14.43 -9.90 2.93
N SER A 43 -15.00 -10.20 1.76
CA SER A 43 -15.45 -9.19 0.79
C SER A 43 -16.46 -8.20 1.41
N PRO A 44 -16.51 -6.95 0.94
CA PRO A 44 -15.80 -6.42 -0.23
C PRO A 44 -14.44 -5.78 0.11
N VAL A 45 -14.19 -5.51 1.39
CA VAL A 45 -13.03 -4.74 1.81
C VAL A 45 -12.34 -5.34 3.02
N TYR A 46 -11.02 -5.17 3.07
CA TYR A 46 -10.20 -5.55 4.21
C TYR A 46 -9.26 -4.42 4.59
N ASN A 47 -9.21 -4.07 5.87
CA ASN A 47 -8.29 -3.06 6.37
C ASN A 47 -7.01 -3.72 6.88
N ILE A 48 -5.87 -3.34 6.29
CA ILE A 48 -4.57 -3.76 6.80
C ILE A 48 -4.39 -3.15 8.21
N PRO A 49 -3.96 -3.92 9.22
CA PRO A 49 -3.78 -3.46 10.60
C PRO A 49 -2.53 -2.56 10.75
N LEU A 50 -2.55 -1.39 10.09
CA LEU A 50 -1.47 -0.41 10.14
C LEU A 50 -1.45 0.35 11.48
N LYS A 51 -0.25 0.78 11.87
CA LYS A 51 -0.08 1.75 12.96
C LYS A 51 -0.24 3.17 12.41
N GLY A 52 -0.92 4.04 13.16
CA GLY A 52 -1.10 5.45 12.81
C GLY A 52 -2.56 5.83 12.61
N THR A 53 -2.79 6.97 11.97
CA THR A 53 -4.13 7.55 11.77
C THR A 53 -4.73 7.28 10.39
N THR A 54 -3.91 6.89 9.42
CA THR A 54 -4.34 6.61 8.04
C THR A 54 -4.48 5.10 7.84
N SER A 55 -5.66 4.65 7.38
CA SER A 55 -5.90 3.25 7.03
C SER A 55 -5.43 2.91 5.62
N LEU A 56 -5.11 1.64 5.39
CA LEU A 56 -4.98 1.06 4.05
C LEU A 56 -6.05 0.01 3.88
N THR A 57 -6.98 0.26 2.96
CA THR A 57 -8.14 -0.58 2.70
C THR A 57 -7.98 -1.26 1.35
N LEU A 58 -7.98 -2.59 1.33
CA LEU A 58 -8.06 -3.37 0.10
C LEU A 58 -9.53 -3.50 -0.30
N ASP A 59 -9.84 -3.34 -1.59
CA ASP A 59 -11.19 -3.45 -2.16
C ASP A 59 -11.18 -4.41 -3.35
N ASP A 60 -11.96 -5.49 -3.24
CA ASP A 60 -12.03 -6.54 -4.26
C ASP A 60 -13.14 -6.33 -5.30
N HIS A 61 -13.91 -5.24 -5.17
CA HIS A 61 -15.04 -4.90 -6.04
C HIS A 61 -16.06 -6.03 -6.17
N LYS A 62 -16.24 -6.88 -5.14
CA LYS A 62 -17.15 -8.04 -5.17
C LYS A 62 -18.55 -7.73 -5.69
N PHE A 63 -19.03 -6.51 -5.43
CA PHE A 63 -20.38 -6.06 -5.78
C PHE A 63 -20.44 -5.16 -7.02
N ASP A 64 -19.31 -4.89 -7.69
CA ASP A 64 -19.25 -4.15 -8.94
C ASP A 64 -18.75 -5.05 -10.09
N PRO A 65 -19.65 -5.76 -10.80
CA PRO A 65 -19.27 -6.63 -11.91
C PRO A 65 -18.76 -5.86 -13.14
N THR A 66 -18.87 -4.52 -13.15
CA THR A 66 -18.37 -3.68 -14.24
C THR A 66 -16.96 -3.16 -13.99
N PHE A 67 -16.45 -3.34 -12.77
CA PHE A 67 -15.10 -2.92 -12.42
C PHE A 67 -14.06 -3.60 -13.32
N LYS A 68 -13.11 -2.79 -13.79
CA LYS A 68 -11.94 -3.23 -14.53
C LYS A 68 -10.71 -2.72 -13.83
N HIS A 69 -9.85 -3.63 -13.40
CA HIS A 69 -8.60 -3.26 -12.75
C HIS A 69 -7.59 -2.75 -13.77
N GLU A 70 -7.22 -1.48 -13.65
CA GLU A 70 -6.22 -0.80 -14.48
C GLU A 70 -5.21 -0.09 -13.56
N PRO A 71 -4.16 -0.78 -13.10
CA PRO A 71 -3.23 -0.21 -12.14
C PRO A 71 -2.42 0.94 -12.77
N SER A 72 -2.24 2.01 -12.00
CA SER A 72 -1.38 3.14 -12.37
C SER A 72 0.09 2.73 -12.34
N SER A 73 0.90 3.26 -13.27
CA SER A 73 2.36 3.13 -13.22
C SER A 73 3.02 4.07 -12.20
N ALA A 74 2.24 4.99 -11.62
CA ALA A 74 2.70 5.90 -10.57
C ALA A 74 2.40 5.32 -9.18
N PRO A 75 3.24 5.60 -8.18
CA PRO A 75 3.01 5.12 -6.82
C PRO A 75 1.70 5.67 -6.24
N LEU A 76 0.88 4.78 -5.67
CA LEU A 76 -0.42 5.13 -5.09
C LEU A 76 -0.29 5.69 -3.66
N PHE A 77 0.68 5.18 -2.91
CA PHE A 77 1.01 5.59 -1.55
C PHE A 77 2.46 5.16 -1.24
N ASN A 78 2.96 5.53 -0.06
CA ASN A 78 4.25 5.06 0.42
C ASN A 78 4.15 4.35 1.78
N PHE A 79 5.02 3.38 1.98
CA PHE A 79 5.39 2.90 3.31
C PHE A 79 6.70 3.54 3.74
N TYR A 80 6.77 3.83 5.04
CA TYR A 80 7.95 4.38 5.66
C TYR A 80 9.02 3.31 5.89
N SER A 81 10.26 3.61 5.50
CA SER A 81 11.46 2.85 5.89
C SER A 81 12.49 3.76 6.56
N PRO A 82 12.91 3.48 7.81
CA PRO A 82 13.97 4.25 8.45
C PRO A 82 15.35 4.07 7.78
N ASP A 83 15.58 2.92 7.15
CA ASP A 83 16.78 2.62 6.35
C ASP A 83 16.35 2.12 4.97
N ILE A 84 16.61 2.91 3.94
CA ILE A 84 16.17 2.58 2.58
C ILE A 84 16.97 1.44 1.95
N ASP A 85 18.25 1.28 2.32
CA ASP A 85 19.12 0.25 1.76
C ASP A 85 18.77 -1.12 2.34
N GLU A 86 18.50 -1.17 3.65
CA GLU A 86 18.01 -2.38 4.32
C GLU A 86 16.66 -2.83 3.73
N ALA A 87 15.72 -1.88 3.56
CA ALA A 87 14.42 -2.19 2.97
C ALA A 87 14.54 -2.67 1.52
N TYR A 88 15.42 -2.08 0.73
CA TYR A 88 15.62 -2.50 -0.65
C TYR A 88 16.18 -3.92 -0.73
N GLN A 89 17.18 -4.27 0.10
CA GLN A 89 17.70 -5.64 0.18
C GLN A 89 16.62 -6.63 0.65
N PHE A 90 15.80 -6.25 1.63
CA PHE A 90 14.68 -7.06 2.11
C PHE A 90 13.66 -7.37 0.99
N ILE A 91 13.30 -6.37 0.19
CA ILE A 91 12.41 -6.52 -0.98
C ILE A 91 13.01 -7.47 -2.01
N GLN A 92 14.29 -7.30 -2.36
CA GLN A 92 14.98 -8.18 -3.30
C GLN A 92 15.02 -9.63 -2.81
N ASN A 93 15.33 -9.84 -1.53
CA ASN A 93 15.37 -11.18 -0.93
C ASN A 93 14.00 -11.87 -0.89
N LYS A 94 12.91 -11.10 -0.81
CA LYS A 94 11.54 -11.62 -0.94
C LYS A 94 11.14 -11.93 -2.38
N GLY A 95 11.95 -11.55 -3.37
CA GLY A 95 11.62 -11.71 -4.79
C GLY A 95 10.47 -10.82 -5.24
N ILE A 96 10.23 -9.70 -4.56
CA ILE A 96 9.22 -8.73 -4.95
C ILE A 96 9.78 -7.87 -6.11
N GLU A 97 8.94 -7.62 -7.12
CA GLU A 97 9.33 -6.84 -8.30
C GLU A 97 9.60 -5.38 -7.91
N VAL A 98 10.84 -4.93 -8.16
CA VAL A 98 11.23 -3.52 -8.14
C VAL A 98 10.96 -2.94 -9.52
N VAL A 99 10.05 -1.96 -9.60
CA VAL A 99 9.68 -1.28 -10.85
C VAL A 99 10.39 0.06 -11.03
N ARG A 100 11.01 0.56 -9.95
CA ARG A 100 11.88 1.74 -9.98
C ARG A 100 12.98 1.54 -8.94
N GLU A 101 14.22 1.62 -9.40
CA GLU A 101 15.42 1.52 -8.56
C GLU A 101 15.51 2.65 -7.54
N ILE A 102 16.38 2.47 -6.53
CA ILE A 102 16.57 3.49 -5.49
C ILE A 102 17.02 4.80 -6.12
N GLU A 103 16.29 5.87 -5.78
CA GLU A 103 16.65 7.25 -6.08
C GLU A 103 16.87 8.03 -4.79
N ARG A 104 17.77 9.03 -4.86
CA ARG A 104 18.19 9.84 -3.72
C ARG A 104 18.21 11.30 -4.12
N VAL A 105 17.50 12.13 -3.37
CA VAL A 105 17.44 13.58 -3.55
C VAL A 105 17.54 14.25 -2.18
N GLY A 106 18.68 14.89 -1.90
CA GLY A 106 18.97 15.41 -0.57
C GLY A 106 19.01 14.29 0.47
N ASP A 107 18.27 14.46 1.55
CA ASP A 107 18.14 13.47 2.63
C ASP A 107 17.02 12.45 2.39
N THR A 108 16.27 12.61 1.28
CA THR A 108 15.17 11.73 0.91
C THR A 108 15.62 10.66 -0.06
N ALA A 109 15.20 9.43 0.17
CA ALA A 109 15.44 8.29 -0.69
C ALA A 109 14.20 7.40 -0.79
N TRP A 110 13.96 6.86 -1.98
CA TRP A 110 12.82 5.99 -2.25
C TRP A 110 13.11 5.01 -3.38
N PHE A 111 12.31 3.95 -3.45
CA PHE A 111 12.21 3.07 -4.60
C PHE A 111 10.75 2.60 -4.73
N ASN A 112 10.39 2.01 -5.87
CA ASN A 112 9.02 1.55 -6.09
C ASN A 112 8.98 0.05 -6.35
N ILE A 113 8.00 -0.60 -5.74
CA ILE A 113 7.70 -2.01 -5.91
C ILE A 113 6.30 -2.20 -6.50
N LYS A 114 6.02 -3.42 -6.94
CA LYS A 114 4.71 -3.82 -7.44
C LYS A 114 4.06 -4.85 -6.53
N ASP A 115 2.78 -4.67 -6.24
CA ASP A 115 1.96 -5.70 -5.60
C ASP A 115 1.49 -6.77 -6.62
N PRO A 116 0.83 -7.86 -6.18
CA PRO A 116 0.35 -8.92 -7.06
C PRO A 116 -0.68 -8.47 -8.11
N ASP A 117 -1.38 -7.36 -7.85
CA ASP A 117 -2.40 -6.79 -8.71
C ASP A 117 -1.84 -5.70 -9.63
N GLY A 118 -0.53 -5.45 -9.58
CA GLY A 118 0.15 -4.48 -10.42
C GLY A 118 0.18 -3.06 -9.87
N ASN A 119 -0.39 -2.82 -8.68
CA ASN A 119 -0.36 -1.51 -8.03
C ASN A 119 1.06 -1.16 -7.63
N VAL A 120 1.45 0.10 -7.88
CA VAL A 120 2.78 0.59 -7.53
C VAL A 120 2.76 1.16 -6.11
N VAL A 121 3.65 0.62 -5.27
CA VAL A 121 3.85 1.06 -3.88
C VAL A 121 5.25 1.65 -3.76
N MET A 122 5.36 2.83 -3.14
CA MET A 122 6.65 3.45 -2.85
C MET A 122 7.14 3.00 -1.46
N ILE A 123 8.43 2.72 -1.33
CA ILE A 123 9.09 2.63 -0.03
C ILE A 123 9.96 3.89 0.11
N CYS A 124 9.78 4.65 1.17
CA CYS A 124 10.37 5.99 1.33
C CYS A 124 10.87 6.22 2.76
N ASN A 125 11.93 6.99 2.94
CA ASN A 125 12.48 7.33 4.26
C ASN A 125 11.95 8.63 4.88
N CYS A 126 10.95 9.26 4.27
CA CYS A 126 10.31 10.49 4.76
C CYS A 126 8.80 10.51 4.52
#